data_AF-A0A9Q4L542-F1
#
_entry.id   AF-A0A9Q4L542-F1
#
_cell.length_a   1.000
_cell.length_b   1.000
_cell.length_c   1.000
_cell.angle_alpha   90.00
_cell.angle_beta   90.00
_cell.angle_gamma   90.00
#
_symmetry.space_group_name_H-M   'P 1'
#
loop_
_entity.id
_entity.type
_entity.pdbx_description
1 polymer ?
#
loop_
_entity_poly.entity_id
_entity_poly.type
_entity_poly.pdbx_seq_one_letter_code
_entity_poly.pdbx_strand_id
1 'polypeptide(L)' 'MMSTSAHQLTIPDDVGSSQAKLVYLALFVTEEPTLSQLQRQLGLSKLTLLPILRSLIANEYVQRTEDGYVCQ' A
#
# COMPACT_ATOMS: atom_id res chain seq x y z
N MET A 1 -28.56 -2.84 -9.27
CA MET A 1 -27.54 -1.82 -9.55
C MET A 1 -26.37 -2.08 -8.62
N MET A 2 -25.26 -2.61 -9.12
CA MET A 2 -24.02 -2.67 -8.34
C MET A 2 -23.28 -1.37 -8.59
N SER A 3 -23.32 -0.46 -7.63
CA SER A 3 -22.44 0.70 -7.62
C SER A 3 -21.03 0.18 -7.33
N THR A 4 -20.32 -0.26 -8.36
CA THR A 4 -18.87 -0.36 -8.27
C THR A 4 -18.37 1.08 -8.21
N SER A 5 -18.20 1.60 -7.00
CA SER A 5 -17.43 2.83 -6.78
C SER A 5 -16.06 2.59 -7.37
N ALA A 6 -15.86 3.05 -8.61
CA ALA A 6 -14.57 3.09 -9.24
C ALA A 6 -13.74 4.12 -8.46
N HIS A 7 -13.15 3.69 -7.35
CA HIS A 7 -12.07 4.44 -6.71
C HIS A 7 -10.98 4.52 -7.77
N GLN A 8 -10.89 5.68 -8.42
CA GLN A 8 -9.88 5.96 -9.42
C GLN A 8 -8.53 5.91 -8.71
N LEU A 9 -7.81 4.81 -8.87
CA LEU A 9 -6.46 4.66 -8.34
C LEU A 9 -5.59 5.79 -8.91
N THR A 10 -5.28 6.75 -8.06
CA THR A 10 -4.28 7.78 -8.37
C THR A 10 -3.05 7.42 -7.57
N ILE A 11 -2.03 6.91 -8.25
CA ILE A 11 -0.74 6.67 -7.59
C ILE A 11 -0.10 8.05 -7.38
N PRO A 12 0.23 8.45 -6.15
CA PRO A 12 0.81 9.76 -5.91
C PRO A 12 2.15 9.89 -6.63
N ASP A 13 2.34 11.02 -7.32
CA ASP A 13 3.55 11.28 -8.12
C ASP A 13 4.81 11.38 -7.24
N ASP A 14 4.65 11.82 -5.99
CA ASP A 14 5.73 11.94 -5.00
C ASP A 14 6.22 10.59 -4.45
N VAL A 15 5.54 9.48 -4.78
CA VAL A 15 6.07 8.13 -4.51
C VAL A 15 7.21 7.85 -5.50
N GLY A 16 8.40 8.37 -5.19
CA GLY A 16 9.54 8.47 -6.12
C GLY A 16 10.18 7.16 -6.57
N SER A 17 9.82 6.01 -5.98
CA SER A 17 10.35 4.69 -6.36
C SER A 17 9.28 3.81 -6.98
N SER A 18 9.58 3.17 -8.12
CA SER A 18 8.72 2.16 -8.75
C SER A 18 8.30 1.06 -7.78
N GLN A 19 9.19 0.69 -6.85
CA GLN A 19 8.88 -0.31 -5.83
C GLN A 19 7.88 0.20 -4.79
N ALA A 20 7.99 1.48 -4.40
CA ALA A 20 7.03 2.10 -3.50
C ALA A 20 5.65 2.25 -4.15
N LYS A 21 5.60 2.55 -5.46
CA LYS A 21 4.36 2.57 -6.24
C LYS A 21 3.69 1.19 -6.27
N LEU A 22 4.47 0.11 -6.44
CA LEU A 22 3.95 -1.26 -6.39
C LEU A 22 3.41 -1.64 -5.01
N VAL A 23 4.07 -1.22 -3.93
CA VAL A 23 3.58 -1.44 -2.56
C VAL A 23 2.27 -0.68 -2.34
N TYR A 24 2.20 0.59 -2.74
CA TYR A 24 0.97 1.39 -2.64
C TYR A 24 -0.18 0.78 -3.45
N LEU A 25 0.08 0.33 -4.69
CA LEU A 25 -0.92 -0.35 -5.51
C LEU A 25 -1.44 -1.63 -4.83
N ALA A 26 -0.56 -2.44 -4.25
CA ALA A 26 -0.94 -3.67 -3.57
C ALA A 26 -1.83 -3.41 -2.34
N LEU A 27 -1.54 -2.33 -1.59
CA LEU A 27 -2.36 -1.85 -0.49
C LEU A 27 -3.74 -1.37 -0.96
N PHE A 28 -3.80 -0.70 -2.11
CA PHE A 28 -5.05 -0.15 -2.62
C PHE A 28 -6.02 -1.24 -3.12
N VAL A 29 -5.49 -2.29 -3.76
CA VAL A 29 -6.31 -3.37 -4.34
C VAL A 29 -6.63 -4.50 -3.35
N THR A 30 -6.04 -4.47 -2.16
CA THR A 30 -6.25 -5.48 -1.13
C THR A 30 -6.89 -4.82 0.08
N GLU A 31 -7.99 -5.38 0.60
CA GLU A 31 -8.58 -4.89 1.83
C GLU A 31 -7.64 -5.17 3.02
N GLU A 32 -7.05 -4.11 3.56
CA GLU A 32 -6.29 -4.10 4.81
C GLU A 32 -5.21 -5.20 4.94
N PRO A 33 -4.28 -5.36 3.97
CA PRO A 33 -3.30 -6.43 4.03
C PRO A 33 -2.30 -6.23 5.18
N THR A 34 -2.02 -7.33 5.88
CA THR A 34 -0.91 -7.42 6.84
C THR A 34 0.45 -7.31 6.13
N LEU A 35 1.50 -7.00 6.90
CA LEU A 35 2.88 -7.05 6.42
C LEU A 35 3.21 -8.39 5.76
N SER A 36 2.79 -9.50 6.35
CA SER A 36 3.08 -10.84 5.84
C SER A 36 2.33 -11.17 4.55
N GLN A 37 1.11 -10.64 4.34
CA GLN A 37 0.41 -10.75 3.06
C GLN A 37 1.15 -9.99 1.97
N LEU A 38 1.54 -8.74 2.23
CA LEU A 38 2.32 -7.91 1.30
C LEU A 38 3.66 -8.56 0.93
N GLN A 39 4.36 -9.15 1.90
CA GLN A 39 5.60 -9.88 1.62
C GLN A 39 5.38 -11.06 0.65
N ARG A 40 4.31 -11.84 0.85
CA ARG A 40 4.00 -12.98 -0.02
C ARG A 40 3.55 -12.53 -1.40
N GLN A 41 2.73 -11.50 -1.50
CA GLN A 41 2.22 -10.98 -2.78
C GLN A 41 3.33 -10.34 -3.62
N LEU A 42 4.23 -9.59 -2.99
CA LEU A 42 5.24 -8.80 -3.69
C LEU A 42 6.62 -9.48 -3.75
N GLY A 43 6.81 -10.59 -3.05
CA GLY A 43 8.11 -11.26 -2.92
C GLY A 43 9.17 -10.40 -2.23
N LEU A 44 8.76 -9.40 -1.43
CA LEU A 44 9.66 -8.45 -0.80
C LEU A 44 10.05 -8.86 0.62
N SER A 45 11.31 -8.63 0.96
CA SER A 45 11.80 -8.82 2.33
C SER A 45 11.21 -7.77 3.28
N LYS A 46 11.12 -8.08 4.58
CA LYS A 46 10.73 -7.08 5.61
C LYS A 46 11.66 -5.87 5.61
N LEU A 47 12.95 -6.08 5.36
CA LEU A 47 13.96 -5.01 5.34
C LEU A 47 13.72 -4.03 4.20
N THR A 48 13.10 -4.48 3.11
CA THR A 48 12.72 -3.62 1.99
C THR A 48 11.33 -3.00 2.18
N LEU A 49 10.38 -3.80 2.68
CA LEU A 49 8.98 -3.39 2.78
C LEU A 49 8.73 -2.39 3.92
N LEU A 50 9.39 -2.55 5.06
CA LEU A 50 9.19 -1.67 6.22
C LEU A 50 9.63 -0.21 5.98
N PRO A 51 10.80 0.08 5.37
CA PRO A 51 11.15 1.45 4.99
C PRO A 51 10.15 2.10 4.03
N ILE A 52 9.66 1.33 3.05
CA ILE A 52 8.66 1.82 2.09
C ILE A 52 7.35 2.17 2.81
N LEU A 53 6.82 1.25 3.63
CA LEU A 53 5.61 1.50 4.41
C LEU A 53 5.76 2.70 5.34
N ARG A 54 6.92 2.85 6.00
CA ARG A 54 7.22 4.03 6.81
C ARG A 54 7.19 5.32 6.01
N SER A 55 7.75 5.31 4.80
CA SER A 55 7.71 6.47 3.91
C SER A 55 6.28 6.80 3.47
N LEU A 56 5.49 5.80 3.10
CA LEU A 56 4.08 6.01 2.72
C LEU A 56 3.23 6.54 3.88
N ILE A 57 3.48 6.07 5.11
CA ILE A 57 2.82 6.57 6.32
C ILE A 57 3.26 8.01 6.63
N ALA A 58 4.54 8.31 6.52
CA ALA A 58 5.06 9.65 6.80
C ALA A 58 4.54 10.71 5.82
N ASN A 59 4.14 10.30 4.61
CA ASN A 59 3.52 11.17 3.60
C ASN A 59 1.99 11.04 3.59
N GLU A 60 1.39 10.41 4.61
CA GLU A 60 -0.06 10.30 4.80
C GLU A 60 -0.81 9.55 3.67
N TYR A 61 -0.10 8.81 2.82
CA TYR A 61 -0.71 7.98 1.76
C TYR A 61 -1.28 6.66 2.28
N VAL A 62 -0.76 6.19 3.42
CA VAL A 62 -1.10 4.90 4.02
C VAL A 62 -1.24 5.09 5.52
N GLN A 63 -2.25 4.47 6.10
CA GLN A 63 -2.41 4.37 7.55
C GLN A 63 -2.16 2.93 7.99
N ARG A 64 -1.45 2.77 9.11
CA ARG A 64 -1.37 1.48 9.80
C ARG A 64 -2.57 1.35 10.73
N THR A 65 -3.26 0.22 10.65
CA THR A 65 -4.39 -0.14 11.50
C THR A 65 -3.97 -1.22 12.50
N GLU A 66 -4.94 -1.74 13.27
CA GLU A 66 -4.71 -2.89 14.15
C GLU A 66 -4.43 -4.16 13.33
N ASP A 67 -5.15 -4.35 12.23
CA ASP A 67 -5.12 -5.57 11.41
C ASP A 67 -4.19 -5.49 10.20
N GLY A 68 -3.76 -4.30 9.78
CA GLY A 68 -2.91 -4.16 8.60
C GLY A 68 -2.60 -2.73 8.19
N TYR A 69 -2.80 -2.46 6.91
CA TYR A 69 -2.49 -1.18 6.28
C TYR A 69 -3.60 -0.82 5.30
N VAL A 70 -4.05 0.44 5.33
CA VAL A 70 -5.08 0.96 4.43
C VAL A 70 -4.58 2.20 3.70
N CYS A 71 -4.92 2.34 2.42
CA CYS A 71 -4.69 3.57 1.67
C CYS A 71 -5.64 4.67 2.18
N GLN A 72 -5.17 5.92 2.16
CA GLN A 72 -5.98 7.12 2.37
C GLN A 72 -6.53 7.66 1.05
#